data_AF-A0A7S2DSE5-F1
#
_entry.id   AF-A0A7S2DSE5-F1
#
_cell.length_a   1.000
_cell.length_b   1.000
_cell.length_c   1.000
_cell.angle_alpha   90.00
_cell.angle_beta   90.00
_cell.angle_gamma   90.00
#
_symmetry.space_group_name_H-M   'P 1'
#
loop_
_entity.id
_entity.type
_entity.pdbx_description
1 polymer ?
#
loop_
_entity_poly.entity_id
_entity_poly.type
_entity_poly.pdbx_seq_one_letter_code
_entity_poly.pdbx_strand_id
1 'polypeptide(L)'
;LKRSCRTIFLFSCPRAVGSRGPAARAGSMAAGWWHLPLAWDGKDAEALDWKTIVKLSRPGWWLVHVWLYLAPTGQKTYLLGTLPFWLGLLYAVFPLNLLVYGLNDYTDVELDAKNHRKGNFMYGAKCSREQMR
;
A
#
# COMPACT_ATOMS: atom_id res chain seq x y z
N LEU A 1 21.23 -69.05 11.43
CA LEU A 1 20.43 -68.94 10.19
C LEU A 1 21.04 -67.85 9.28
N LYS A 2 21.32 -68.19 8.01
CA LYS A 2 21.39 -67.38 6.76
C LYS A 2 21.65 -65.86 6.92
N ARG A 3 22.81 -65.26 6.60
CA ARG A 3 23.41 -64.96 5.25
C ARG A 3 22.39 -64.62 4.14
N SER A 4 22.45 -63.40 3.59
CA SER A 4 22.58 -63.08 2.13
C SER A 4 22.31 -61.57 1.90
N CYS A 5 23.30 -60.74 1.50
CA CYS A 5 23.74 -60.42 0.12
C CYS A 5 22.75 -59.51 -0.64
N ARG A 6 23.03 -58.20 -0.82
CA ARG A 6 23.68 -57.51 -1.99
C ARG A 6 22.95 -57.68 -3.34
N THR A 7 22.97 -56.61 -4.15
CA THR A 7 22.86 -56.46 -5.65
C THR A 7 21.80 -55.38 -5.95
N ILE A 8 22.02 -54.15 -6.43
CA ILE A 8 22.82 -53.54 -7.54
C ILE A 8 22.60 -54.18 -8.92
N PHE A 9 21.75 -53.54 -9.73
CA PHE A 9 21.75 -53.46 -11.20
C PHE A 9 21.11 -52.09 -11.50
N LEU A 10 21.76 -51.00 -11.96
CA LEU A 10 22.60 -50.72 -13.15
C LEU A 10 21.95 -51.08 -14.49
N PHE A 11 22.14 -50.14 -15.44
CA PHE A 11 21.71 -50.04 -16.85
C PHE A 11 20.37 -49.31 -17.07
N SER A 12 20.23 -48.29 -17.92
CA SER A 12 21.16 -47.65 -18.86
C SER A 12 20.53 -46.35 -19.38
N CYS A 13 21.32 -45.31 -19.59
CA CYS A 13 20.98 -44.20 -20.49
C CYS A 13 21.75 -44.41 -21.81
N PRO A 14 21.11 -44.21 -22.97
CA PRO A 14 21.80 -43.58 -24.08
C PRO A 14 21.00 -42.42 -24.68
N ARG A 15 21.52 -41.21 -24.45
CA ARG A 15 21.97 -40.21 -25.44
C ARG A 15 21.13 -39.97 -26.73
N ALA A 16 20.50 -38.80 -26.74
CA ALA A 16 20.54 -37.69 -27.72
C ALA A 16 20.22 -37.90 -29.22
N VAL A 17 19.26 -37.11 -29.73
CA VAL A 17 19.28 -36.22 -30.93
C VAL A 17 18.03 -35.31 -30.75
N GLY A 18 18.00 -33.98 -30.79
CA GLY A 18 18.85 -32.96 -31.37
C GLY A 18 18.00 -32.08 -32.30
N SER A 19 17.41 -30.98 -31.81
CA SER A 19 16.95 -29.88 -32.68
C SER A 19 16.96 -28.53 -31.94
N ARG A 20 18.10 -27.84 -32.12
CA ARG A 20 18.28 -26.41 -32.39
C ARG A 20 17.15 -25.48 -31.90
N GLY A 21 17.50 -24.59 -30.96
CA GLY A 21 16.84 -23.29 -30.84
C GLY A 21 16.98 -22.47 -32.14
N PRO A 22 16.31 -21.31 -32.19
CA PRO A 22 17.00 -20.17 -31.61
C PRO A 22 16.11 -19.22 -30.78
N ALA A 23 16.81 -18.61 -29.83
CA ALA A 23 16.77 -17.19 -29.49
C ALA A 23 15.50 -16.56 -28.89
N ALA A 24 15.78 -15.87 -27.79
CA ALA A 24 15.19 -14.62 -27.38
C ALA A 24 13.79 -14.67 -26.76
N ARG A 25 13.78 -14.64 -25.42
CA ARG A 25 13.54 -13.36 -24.75
C ARG A 25 14.32 -13.33 -23.44
N ALA A 26 15.52 -12.77 -23.53
CA ALA A 26 16.13 -12.08 -22.41
C ALA A 26 15.19 -10.90 -22.09
N GLY A 27 14.23 -11.13 -21.20
CA GLY A 27 13.43 -10.07 -20.59
C GLY A 27 14.31 -9.38 -19.56
N SER A 28 14.97 -8.32 -20.03
CA SER A 28 15.74 -7.33 -19.28
C SER A 28 15.49 -7.32 -17.76
N MET A 29 16.42 -7.90 -16.99
CA MET A 29 16.65 -7.53 -15.60
C MET A 29 17.57 -6.31 -15.56
N ALA A 30 17.13 -5.19 -16.13
CA ALA A 30 17.80 -3.89 -16.01
C ALA A 30 16.93 -2.78 -16.60
N ALA A 31 16.07 -2.15 -15.79
CA ALA A 31 15.64 -0.78 -16.01
C ALA A 31 14.96 -0.24 -14.74
N GLY A 32 15.74 0.51 -13.96
CA GLY A 32 15.31 1.69 -13.21
C GLY A 32 14.17 1.55 -12.21
N TRP A 33 14.46 1.90 -10.96
CA TRP A 33 13.50 2.27 -9.92
C TRP A 33 12.66 3.54 -10.27
N TRP A 34 12.47 3.84 -11.55
CA TRP A 34 11.96 5.10 -12.09
C TRP A 34 10.68 4.95 -12.92
N HIS A 35 10.21 3.73 -13.15
CA HIS A 35 8.90 3.52 -13.78
C HIS A 35 7.81 3.44 -12.69
N LEU A 36 7.56 4.56 -12.02
CA LEU A 36 6.26 4.75 -11.40
C LEU A 36 5.23 4.69 -12.54
N PRO A 37 4.26 3.76 -12.51
CA PRO A 37 3.16 3.77 -13.47
C PRO A 37 2.34 5.03 -13.23
N LEU A 38 2.73 6.13 -13.89
CA LEU A 38 2.06 7.43 -13.82
C LEU A 38 0.86 7.51 -14.79
N ALA A 39 0.57 6.41 -15.49
CA ALA A 39 -0.61 6.26 -16.31
C ALA A 39 -1.78 5.81 -15.42
N TRP A 40 -2.58 6.77 -14.99
CA TRP A 40 -3.86 6.53 -14.33
C TRP A 40 -4.86 6.00 -15.36
N ASP A 41 -4.97 4.67 -15.47
CA ASP A 41 -5.97 3.98 -16.31
C ASP A 41 -7.29 3.80 -15.55
N GLY A 42 -7.81 4.89 -15.01
CA GLY A 42 -9.05 4.89 -14.22
C GLY A 42 -10.26 5.14 -15.11
N LYS A 43 -10.65 4.16 -15.94
CA LYS A 43 -11.92 4.25 -16.68
C LYS A 43 -13.12 3.70 -15.92
N ASP A 44 -12.92 2.85 -14.92
CA ASP A 44 -14.02 2.18 -14.20
C ASP A 44 -13.84 2.11 -12.67
N ALA A 45 -12.92 2.87 -12.08
CA ALA A 45 -12.76 2.89 -10.62
C ALA A 45 -14.03 3.51 -10.00
N GLU A 46 -14.83 2.72 -9.28
CA GLU A 46 -15.94 3.20 -8.48
C GLU A 46 -15.48 4.44 -7.69
N ALA A 47 -15.99 5.61 -8.06
CA ALA A 47 -15.52 6.86 -7.52
C ALA A 47 -15.69 6.86 -5.98
N LEU A 48 -14.61 7.22 -5.26
CA LEU A 48 -14.67 7.38 -3.81
C LEU A 48 -15.63 8.52 -3.46
N ASP A 49 -16.72 8.19 -2.75
CA ASP A 49 -17.61 9.21 -2.18
C ASP A 49 -16.83 10.14 -1.24
N TRP A 50 -17.22 11.41 -1.18
CA TRP A 50 -16.57 12.42 -0.34
C TRP A 50 -16.62 12.03 1.14
N LYS A 51 -17.69 11.34 1.59
CA LYS A 51 -17.80 10.82 2.96
C LYS A 51 -16.75 9.76 3.25
N THR A 52 -16.44 8.93 2.24
CA THR A 52 -15.39 7.90 2.33
C THR A 52 -14.04 8.55 2.46
N ILE A 53 -13.75 9.59 1.66
CA ILE A 53 -12.52 10.38 1.75
C ILE A 53 -12.37 11.00 3.15
N VAL A 54 -13.43 11.60 3.69
CA VAL A 54 -13.40 12.14 5.04
C VAL A 54 -13.17 11.03 6.08
N LYS A 55 -13.85 9.88 5.97
CA LYS A 55 -13.60 8.75 6.88
C LYS A 55 -12.16 8.23 6.82
N LEU A 56 -11.55 8.16 5.63
CA LEU A 56 -10.17 7.74 5.42
C LEU A 56 -9.17 8.66 6.14
N SER A 57 -9.44 9.96 6.21
CA SER A 57 -8.64 10.91 6.98
C SER A 57 -8.78 10.78 8.52
N ARG A 58 -9.64 9.87 8.99
CA ARG A 58 -9.88 9.51 10.39
C ARG A 58 -10.16 10.72 11.30
N PRO A 59 -11.29 11.43 11.11
CA PRO A 59 -11.62 12.63 11.87
C PRO A 59 -11.69 12.43 13.39
N GLY A 60 -11.93 11.19 13.85
CA GLY A 60 -11.84 10.86 15.28
C GLY A 60 -10.46 11.14 15.91
N TRP A 61 -9.39 11.19 15.10
CA TRP A 61 -8.03 11.47 15.55
C TRP A 61 -7.58 12.91 15.31
N TRP A 62 -8.38 13.74 14.65
CA TRP A 62 -7.99 15.11 14.32
C TRP A 62 -7.67 15.95 15.55
N LEU A 63 -8.37 15.73 16.68
CA LEU A 63 -8.08 16.44 17.93
C LEU A 63 -6.63 16.26 18.38
N VAL A 64 -6.09 15.05 18.26
CA VAL A 64 -4.69 14.76 18.61
C VAL A 64 -3.75 15.50 17.68
N HIS A 65 -4.03 15.53 16.37
CA HIS A 65 -3.21 16.22 15.38
C HIS A 65 -3.24 17.74 15.56
N VAL A 66 -4.42 18.30 15.86
CA VAL A 66 -4.56 19.71 16.25
C VAL A 66 -3.70 19.98 17.49
N TRP A 67 -3.78 19.14 18.52
CA TRP A 67 -3.01 19.33 19.74
C TRP A 67 -1.49 19.27 19.49
N LEU A 68 -1.03 18.33 18.67
CA LEU A 68 0.37 18.22 18.27
C LEU A 68 0.85 19.42 17.44
N TYR A 69 -0.03 20.00 16.61
CA TYR A 69 0.27 21.23 15.86
C TYR A 69 0.32 22.47 16.78
N LEU A 70 -0.55 22.51 17.80
CA LEU A 70 -0.64 23.61 18.76
C LEU A 70 0.48 23.58 19.81
N ALA A 71 0.93 22.41 20.25
CA ALA A 71 1.95 22.27 21.30
C ALA A 71 3.23 23.12 21.06
N PRO A 72 3.89 23.07 19.88
CA PRO A 72 5.08 23.90 19.62
C PRO A 72 4.76 25.37 19.34
N THR A 73 3.49 25.71 19.07
CA THR A 73 3.05 27.08 18.73
C THR A 73 2.35 27.80 19.89
N GLY A 74 2.06 27.13 21.01
CA GLY A 74 1.28 27.66 22.12
C GLY A 74 1.88 28.89 22.82
N GLN A 75 3.21 29.07 22.79
CA GLN A 75 3.88 30.26 23.34
C GLN A 75 4.01 31.41 22.33
N LYS A 76 3.58 31.19 21.08
CA LYS A 76 3.70 32.12 19.95
C LYS A 76 2.31 32.60 19.53
N THR A 77 1.59 33.24 20.45
CA THR A 77 0.19 33.68 20.26
C THR A 77 -0.01 34.59 19.05
N TYR A 78 1.02 35.35 18.65
CA TYR A 78 1.00 36.17 17.44
C TYR A 78 0.72 35.37 16.16
N LEU A 79 1.06 34.08 16.12
CA LEU A 79 0.80 33.20 14.96
C LEU A 79 -0.70 32.96 14.73
N LEU A 80 -1.52 32.99 15.78
CA LEU A 80 -2.97 32.75 15.68
C LEU A 80 -3.69 33.81 14.82
N GLY A 81 -3.12 35.02 14.71
CA GLY A 81 -3.63 36.07 13.83
C GLY A 81 -3.20 35.94 12.37
N THR A 82 -2.36 34.95 12.04
CA THR A 82 -1.75 34.83 10.71
C THR A 82 -2.44 33.78 9.86
N LEU A 83 -2.73 34.12 8.60
CA LEU A 83 -3.33 33.17 7.65
C LEU A 83 -2.46 31.92 7.40
N PRO A 84 -1.12 32.01 7.30
CA PRO A 84 -0.26 30.83 7.12
C PRO A 84 -0.40 29.78 8.23
N PHE A 85 -0.64 30.22 9.47
CA PHE A 85 -0.86 29.29 10.59
C PHE A 85 -2.10 28.43 10.37
N TRP A 86 -3.23 29.04 9.99
CA TRP A 86 -4.47 28.33 9.76
C TRP A 86 -4.42 27.43 8.53
N LEU A 87 -3.75 27.86 7.46
CA LEU A 87 -3.50 27.01 6.29
C LEU A 87 -2.62 25.82 6.63
N GLY A 88 -1.57 26.02 7.43
CA GLY A 88 -0.71 24.94 7.92
C GLY A 88 -1.47 23.95 8.80
N LEU A 89 -2.33 24.44 9.69
CA LEU A 89 -3.18 23.60 10.52
C LEU A 89 -4.17 22.79 9.65
N LEU A 90 -4.85 23.44 8.71
CA LEU A 90 -5.76 22.76 7.79
C LEU A 90 -5.04 21.66 7.00
N TYR A 91 -3.83 21.97 6.50
CA TYR A 91 -2.99 21.01 5.79
C TYR A 91 -2.57 19.83 6.66
N ALA A 92 -2.16 20.09 7.91
CA ALA A 92 -1.75 19.03 8.82
C ALA A 92 -2.92 18.13 9.24
N VAL A 93 -4.13 18.69 9.39
CA VAL A 93 -5.29 17.96 9.90
C VAL A 93 -5.98 17.14 8.81
N PHE A 94 -6.10 17.65 7.58
CA PHE A 94 -6.85 16.95 6.54
C PHE A 94 -5.97 16.26 5.50
N PRO A 95 -5.28 16.96 4.57
CA PRO A 95 -4.58 16.31 3.47
C PRO A 95 -3.38 15.48 3.93
N LEU A 96 -2.65 15.90 4.96
CA LEU A 96 -1.55 15.09 5.50
C LEU A 96 -2.06 13.79 6.14
N ASN A 97 -3.12 13.86 6.95
CA ASN A 97 -3.72 12.67 7.56
C ASN A 97 -4.35 11.75 6.52
N LEU A 98 -5.01 12.31 5.52
CA LEU A 98 -5.55 11.54 4.41
C LEU A 98 -4.45 10.79 3.66
N LEU A 99 -3.29 11.41 3.43
CA LEU A 99 -2.16 10.77 2.75
C LEU A 99 -1.58 9.62 3.60
N VAL A 100 -1.27 9.89 4.87
CA VAL A 100 -0.64 8.90 5.76
C VAL A 100 -1.56 7.71 6.02
N TYR A 101 -2.81 7.98 6.42
CA TYR A 101 -3.78 6.90 6.68
C TYR A 101 -4.32 6.28 5.41
N GLY A 102 -4.43 7.03 4.31
CA GLY A 102 -4.80 6.49 3.01
C GLY A 102 -3.76 5.49 2.51
N LEU A 103 -2.47 5.79 2.66
CA LEU A 103 -1.40 4.85 2.32
C LEU A 103 -1.42 3.61 3.23
N ASN A 104 -1.67 3.78 4.53
CA ASN A 104 -1.83 2.67 5.45
C ASN A 104 -3.01 1.77 5.06
N ASP A 105 -4.16 2.37 4.77
CA ASP A 105 -5.37 1.65 4.39
C ASP A 105 -5.20 0.97 3.02
N TYR A 106 -4.40 1.54 2.10
CA TYR A 106 -4.03 0.92 0.81
C TYR A 106 -3.19 -0.35 0.98
N THR A 107 -2.25 -0.37 1.92
CA THR A 107 -1.45 -1.57 2.18
C THR A 107 -2.24 -2.65 2.92
N ASP A 108 -3.20 -2.25 3.76
CA ASP A 108 -3.92 -3.15 4.67
C ASP A 108 -5.33 -3.55 4.20
N VAL A 109 -5.69 -3.33 2.92
CA VAL A 109 -7.04 -3.58 2.37
C VAL A 109 -7.61 -4.96 2.74
N GLU A 110 -6.82 -6.02 2.62
CA GLU A 110 -7.25 -7.41 2.88
C GLU A 110 -7.49 -7.68 4.37
N LEU A 111 -6.74 -7.01 5.24
CA LEU A 111 -6.87 -7.10 6.70
C LEU A 111 -8.06 -6.28 7.17
N ASP A 112 -8.23 -5.08 6.63
CA ASP A 112 -9.31 -4.15 6.96
C ASP A 112 -10.69 -4.66 6.51
N ALA A 113 -10.75 -5.44 5.43
CA ALA A 113 -11.97 -6.10 4.98
C ALA A 113 -12.55 -7.05 6.07
N LYS A 114 -11.67 -7.81 6.73
CA LYS A 114 -12.02 -8.80 7.75
C LYS A 114 -12.28 -8.20 9.13
N ASN A 115 -11.87 -6.95 9.36
CA ASN A 115 -11.98 -6.32 10.67
C ASN A 115 -13.39 -5.76 10.93
N HIS A 116 -14.01 -6.18 12.03
CA HIS A 116 -15.36 -5.71 12.44
C HIS A 116 -15.32 -4.27 12.97
N ARG A 117 -14.15 -3.77 13.38
CA ARG A 117 -13.96 -2.43 13.95
C ARG A 117 -13.87 -1.31 12.89
N LYS A 118 -13.65 -1.67 11.61
CA LYS A 118 -13.48 -0.74 10.49
C LYS A 118 -14.84 -0.30 9.91
N GLY A 119 -14.91 0.88 9.29
CA GLY A 119 -16.14 1.42 8.66
C GLY A 119 -16.73 2.66 9.34
N ASN A 120 -16.07 3.18 10.38
CA ASN A 120 -16.50 4.36 11.13
C ASN A 120 -15.49 5.51 11.00
N PHE A 121 -15.82 6.66 11.61
CA PHE A 121 -15.01 7.88 11.58
C PHE A 121 -13.70 7.79 12.39
N MET A 122 -13.57 6.84 13.32
CA MET A 122 -12.36 6.69 14.13
C MET A 122 -11.31 5.80 13.46
N TYR A 123 -11.76 4.84 12.64
CA TYR A 123 -10.90 3.78 12.15
C TYR A 123 -10.78 3.69 10.64
N GLY A 124 -11.50 4.53 9.91
CA GLY A 124 -11.44 4.59 8.46
C GLY A 124 -12.60 3.87 7.79
N ALA A 125 -12.77 4.14 6.51
CA ALA A 125 -13.74 3.45 5.67
C ALA A 125 -13.25 2.02 5.32
N LYS A 126 -14.19 1.17 4.92
CA LYS A 126 -13.86 -0.07 4.21
C LYS A 126 -13.93 0.26 2.72
N CYS A 127 -12.81 0.21 2.03
CA CYS A 127 -12.75 0.37 0.58
C CYS A 127 -12.26 -0.93 -0.05
N SER A 128 -12.74 -1.22 -1.26
CA SER A 128 -12.19 -2.33 -2.05
C SER A 128 -10.80 -1.95 -2.61
N ARG A 129 -10.02 -2.95 -3.04
CA ARG A 129 -8.71 -2.72 -3.68
C ARG A 129 -8.84 -1.91 -4.97
N GLU A 130 -9.99 -2.00 -5.64
CA GLU A 130 -10.29 -1.26 -6.87
C GLU A 130 -10.56 0.22 -6.60
N GLN A 131 -11.20 0.55 -5.47
CA GLN A 131 -11.47 1.93 -5.04
C GLN A 131 -10.22 2.67 -4.54
N MET A 132 -9.15 1.95 -4.19
CA MET A 132 -7.90 2.55 -3.71
C MET A 132 -6.74 2.46 -4.73
N ARG A 133 -7.01 1.97 -5.95
CA ARG A 133 -6.06 2.05 -7.07
C ARG A 133 -5.97 3.48 -7.58
#